data_AF-A0A931TG23-F1
#
_entry.id   AF-A0A931TG23-F1
#
_cell.length_a   1.000
_cell.length_b   1.000
_cell.length_c   1.000
_cell.angle_alpha   90.00
_cell.angle_beta   90.00
_cell.angle_gamma   90.00
#
_symmetry.space_group_name_H-M   'P 1'
#
loop_
_entity.id
_entity.type
_entity.pdbx_description
1 polymer ?
#
loop_
_entity_poly.entity_id
_entity_poly.type
_entity_poly.pdbx_seq_one_letter_code
_entity_poly.pdbx_strand_id
1 'polypeptide(L)' 'MAVRFAFLGTSAAVPSVQRDTTSLVFASPGGAILVDCGGSPVQKLRRLV' A
#
# COMPACT_ATOMS: atom_id res chain seq x y z
N MET A 1 19.35 7.18 -7.61
CA MET A 1 17.87 7.21 -7.58
C MET A 1 17.40 6.64 -6.25
N ALA A 2 16.44 7.27 -5.59
CA ALA A 2 15.97 6.87 -4.27
C ALA A 2 14.73 5.96 -4.37
N VAL A 3 14.66 4.94 -3.49
CA VAL A 3 13.46 4.13 -3.29
C VAL A 3 12.42 4.98 -2.59
N ARG A 4 11.17 4.95 -3.08
CA ARG A 4 10.01 5.57 -2.42
C ARG A 4 9.13 4.49 -1.84
N PHE A 5 8.41 4.80 -0.78
CA PHE A 5 7.41 3.90 -0.23
C PHE A 5 6.13 4.66 0.14
N ALA A 6 5.02 3.93 0.19
CA ALA A 6 3.74 4.44 0.65
C ALA A 6 2.98 3.37 1.44
N PHE A 7 2.30 3.80 2.50
CA PHE A 7 1.29 2.98 3.14
C PHE A 7 0.01 3.00 2.30
N LEU A 8 -0.52 1.82 2.02
CA LEU A 8 -1.84 1.64 1.44
C LEU A 8 -2.87 1.38 2.55
N GLY A 9 -2.47 0.82 3.69
CA GLY A 9 -3.28 0.77 4.90
C GLY A 9 -2.39 0.68 6.14
N THR A 10 -2.98 0.93 7.31
CA THR A 10 -2.27 1.04 8.60
C THR A 10 -3.03 0.45 9.78
N SER A 11 -4.23 -0.10 9.55
CA SER A 11 -4.94 -0.85 10.59
C SER A 11 -4.33 -2.23 10.76
N ALA A 12 -4.27 -2.68 12.01
CA ALA A 12 -3.85 -4.04 12.35
C ALA A 12 -4.99 -5.05 12.05
N ALA A 13 -5.65 -5.57 13.09
CA ALA A 13 -6.60 -6.68 12.97
C ALA A 13 -7.95 -6.31 12.31
N VAL A 14 -8.50 -5.12 12.61
CA VAL A 14 -9.84 -4.71 12.15
C VAL A 14 -9.73 -3.37 11.42
N PRO A 15 -10.12 -3.28 10.13
CA PRO A 15 -10.12 -2.03 9.39
C PRO A 15 -11.26 -1.10 9.84
N SER A 16 -11.14 0.18 9.51
CA SER A 16 -12.18 1.19 9.64
C SER A 16 -12.37 1.94 8.33
N VAL A 17 -13.40 2.78 8.26
CA VAL A 17 -13.66 3.67 7.11
C VAL A 17 -12.44 4.55 6.79
N GLN A 18 -11.67 4.97 7.80
CA GLN A 18 -10.51 5.84 7.65
C GLN A 18 -9.20 5.08 7.43
N ARG A 19 -9.10 3.85 7.94
CA ARG A 19 -7.85 3.07 7.91
C ARG A 19 -8.11 1.62 7.55
N ASP A 20 -7.58 1.22 6.41
CA ASP A 20 -7.67 -0.14 5.91
C ASP A 20 -6.59 -1.04 6.51
N THR A 21 -6.68 -2.36 6.26
CA THR A 21 -5.68 -3.34 6.69
C THR A 21 -4.28 -2.97 6.19
N THR A 22 -3.28 -3.25 7.01
CA THR A 22 -1.90 -2.87 6.73
C THR A 22 -1.42 -3.45 5.40
N SER A 23 -0.90 -2.58 4.54
CA SER A 23 -0.22 -2.94 3.30
C SER A 23 0.67 -1.77 2.86
N LEU A 24 1.80 -2.06 2.24
CA LEU A 24 2.79 -1.06 1.81
C LEU A 24 3.27 -1.35 0.39
N VAL A 25 3.64 -0.31 -0.34
CA VAL A 25 4.35 -0.46 -1.61
C VAL A 25 5.70 0.22 -1.53
N PHE A 26 6.74 -0.46 -2.00
CA PHE A 26 8.06 0.10 -2.26
C PHE A 26 8.24 0.20 -3.77
N ALA A 27 8.59 1.38 -4.28
CA ALA A 27 8.72 1.67 -5.69
C ALA A 27 10.13 2.17 -6.02
N SER A 28 10.68 1.64 -7.11
CA SER A 28 11.91 2.07 -7.74
C SER A 28 11.70 2.12 -9.26
N PRO A 29 12.64 2.67 -10.04
CA PRO A 29 12.55 2.62 -11.51
C PRO A 29 12.46 1.20 -12.10
N GLY A 30 13.02 0.20 -11.41
CA GLY A 30 13.00 -1.19 -11.85
C GLY A 30 11.70 -1.94 -11.54
N GLY A 31 10.73 -1.28 -10.91
CA GLY A 31 9.45 -1.87 -10.53
C GLY A 31 9.06 -1.59 -9.08
N ALA A 32 8.03 -2.31 -8.63
CA ALA A 32 7.45 -2.14 -7.31
C ALA A 32 7.26 -3.48 -6.60
N ILE A 33 7.41 -3.44 -5.27
CA ILE A 33 7.14 -4.57 -4.37
C ILE A 33 5.97 -4.17 -3.48
N LEU A 34 4.89 -4.97 -3.52
CA LEU A 34 3.77 -4.88 -2.60
C LEU A 34 4.02 -5.82 -1.41
N VAL A 35 3.99 -5.27 -0.21
CA VAL A 35 4.13 -6.00 1.06
C VAL A 35 2.76 -6.06 1.73
N ASP A 36 2.29 -7.29 1.96
CA ASP A 36 0.91 -7.61 2.37
C ASP A 36 -0.14 -7.14 1.33
N CYS A 37 -1.36 -7.69 1.42
CA CYS A 37 -2.43 -7.42 0.45
C CYS A 37 -3.84 -7.52 1.06
N GLY A 38 -3.99 -7.34 2.37
CA GLY A 38 -5.31 -7.22 3.01
C GLY A 38 -6.05 -5.93 2.62
N GLY A 39 -7.38 -5.99 2.54
CA GLY A 39 -8.21 -4.79 2.33
C GLY A 39 -8.38 -4.40 0.86
N SER A 40 -8.06 -3.15 0.51
CA SER A 40 -8.28 -2.56 -0.83
C SER A 40 -7.01 -2.05 -1.57
N PRO A 41 -5.90 -2.81 -1.61
CA PRO A 41 -4.63 -2.35 -2.20
C PRO A 41 -4.72 -2.06 -3.70
N VAL A 42 -5.49 -2.83 -4.48
CA VAL A 42 -5.69 -2.57 -5.92
C VAL A 42 -6.31 -1.20 -6.16
N GLN A 43 -7.37 -0.86 -5.42
CA GLN A 43 -8.07 0.42 -5.57
C GLN A 43 -7.19 1.61 -5.20
N LYS A 44 -6.28 1.42 -4.24
CA LYS A 44 -5.35 2.47 -3.78
C LYS A 44 -4.17 2.64 -4.70
N LEU A 45 -3.58 1.54 -5.18
CA LEU A 45 -2.53 1.59 -6.18
C LEU A 45 -3.01 2.31 -7.45
N ARG A 46 -4.25 2.06 -7.89
CA ARG A 46 -4.88 2.78 -9.01
C ARG A 46 -5.01 4.31 -8.83
N ARG A 47 -4.82 4.84 -7.62
CA ARG A 47 -4.80 6.30 -7.35
C ARG A 47 -3.39 6.87 -7.29
N LEU A 48 -2.37 6.01 -7.23
CA LEU A 48 -0.96 6.38 -7.15
C LEU A 48 -0.25 6.32 -8.51
N VAL A 49 -0.80 5.56 -9.46
CA VAL A 49 -0.45 5.57 -10.89
C VAL A 49 -1.32 6.54 -11.66
#